data_AF-H0ADP8-F1
#
_entry.id   AF-H0ADP8-F1
#
_cell.length_a   1.000
_cell.length_b   1.000
_cell.length_c   1.000
_cell.angle_alpha   90.00
_cell.angle_beta   90.00
_cell.angle_gamma   90.00
#
_symmetry.space_group_name_H-M   'P 1'
#
loop_
_entity.id
_entity.type
_entity.pdbx_description
1 polymer ?
#
loop_
_entity_poly.entity_id
_entity_poly.type
_entity_poly.pdbx_seq_one_letter_code
_entity_poly.pdbx_strand_id
1 'polypeptide(L)'
;MPLVTGQRVLDGRLPYWRKEEQQQYLEDSEQEKLVTQQSLAKFSDADIIVYIGCGERGNEMTEVLEEFPELEDPQTGDKIINRVLIANTSNMPVAAREASIYTGVTIAEYSETWGLTLH
;
A
#
# COMPACT_ATOMS: atom_id res chain seq x y z
N MET A 1 -5.88 7.20 15.89
CA MET A 1 -6.51 8.23 15.03
C MET A 1 -7.00 7.52 13.76
N PRO A 2 -8.09 7.93 13.11
CA PRO A 2 -8.49 7.31 11.83
C PRO A 2 -7.44 7.58 10.74
N LEU A 3 -7.17 6.59 9.88
CA LEU A 3 -6.32 6.76 8.69
C LEU A 3 -6.99 7.74 7.73
N VAL A 4 -6.30 8.82 7.36
CA VAL A 4 -6.74 9.76 6.33
C VAL A 4 -6.15 9.32 5.00
N THR A 5 -7.02 8.92 4.07
CA THR A 5 -6.60 8.37 2.77
C THR A 5 -6.48 9.41 1.67
N GLY A 6 -7.05 10.60 1.87
CA GLY A 6 -7.18 11.63 0.83
C GLY A 6 -8.30 11.33 -0.18
N GLN A 7 -9.01 10.21 -0.03
CA GLN A 7 -10.12 9.84 -0.89
C GLN A 7 -11.45 10.15 -0.19
N ARG A 8 -12.18 11.14 -0.69
CA ARG A 8 -13.45 11.61 -0.08
C ARG A 8 -14.44 10.50 0.20
N VAL A 9 -14.53 9.50 -0.68
CA VAL A 9 -15.48 8.39 -0.53
C VAL A 9 -15.05 7.45 0.60
N LEU A 10 -13.74 7.25 0.78
CA LEU A 10 -13.20 6.38 1.80
C LEU A 10 -13.19 7.09 3.16
N ASP A 11 -12.68 8.33 3.22
CA ASP A 11 -12.64 9.12 4.46
C ASP A 11 -14.03 9.49 4.98
N GLY A 12 -14.99 9.71 4.08
CA GLY A 12 -16.36 10.09 4.45
C GLY A 12 -17.28 8.93 4.83
N ARG A 13 -16.99 7.70 4.34
CA ARG A 13 -17.88 6.54 4.48
C ARG A 13 -17.28 5.41 5.33
N LEU A 14 -15.95 5.35 5.41
CA LEU A 14 -15.17 4.33 6.12
C LEU A 14 -14.02 5.02 6.89
N PRO A 15 -14.31 5.82 7.92
CA PRO A 15 -13.28 6.52 8.69
C PRO A 15 -12.37 5.58 9.49
N TYR A 16 -12.73 4.31 9.65
CA TYR A 16 -11.89 3.29 10.27
C TYR A 16 -11.50 2.26 9.21
N TRP A 17 -10.30 2.41 8.64
CA TRP A 17 -9.71 1.40 7.74
C TRP A 17 -9.37 0.12 8.51
N ARG A 18 -10.38 -0.68 8.87
CA ARG A 18 -10.21 -2.00 9.51
C ARG A 18 -10.14 -3.08 8.43
N LYS A 19 -9.30 -4.10 8.67
CA LYS A 19 -9.07 -5.26 7.78
C LYS A 19 -10.37 -5.89 7.23
N GLU A 20 -11.43 -5.92 8.03
CA GLU A 20 -12.72 -6.51 7.68
C GLU A 20 -13.54 -5.65 6.70
N GLU A 21 -13.40 -4.32 6.76
CA GLU A 21 -14.15 -3.36 5.91
C GLU A 21 -13.45 -3.17 4.54
N GLN A 22 -12.14 -3.41 4.47
CA GLN A 22 -11.35 -3.38 3.23
C GLN A 22 -11.78 -4.43 2.20
N GLN A 23 -12.23 -5.60 2.67
CA GLN A 23 -12.50 -6.75 1.80
C GLN A 23 -13.76 -6.56 0.95
N GLN A 24 -14.71 -5.75 1.43
CA GLN A 24 -16.01 -5.57 0.79
C GLN A 24 -16.05 -4.47 -0.28
N TYR A 25 -15.12 -3.51 -0.27
CA TYR A 25 -15.14 -2.37 -1.21
C TYR A 25 -14.43 -2.65 -2.54
N LEU A 26 -13.60 -3.69 -2.58
CA LEU A 26 -12.67 -3.94 -3.67
C LEU A 26 -13.18 -5.00 -4.68
N GLU A 27 -14.37 -5.57 -4.51
CA GLU A 27 -14.77 -6.83 -5.17
C GLU A 27 -15.08 -6.75 -6.68
N ASP A 28 -15.24 -5.56 -7.28
CA ASP A 28 -15.86 -5.45 -8.61
C ASP A 28 -14.89 -5.45 -9.81
N SER A 29 -13.59 -5.11 -9.65
CA SER A 29 -12.62 -5.08 -10.78
C SER A 29 -11.15 -5.07 -10.35
N GLU A 30 -10.29 -5.86 -11.01
CA GLU A 30 -8.83 -5.88 -10.79
C GLU A 30 -8.17 -4.50 -11.00
N GLN A 31 -8.62 -3.74 -12.00
CA GLN A 31 -8.07 -2.40 -12.25
C GLN A 31 -8.48 -1.38 -11.19
N GLU A 32 -9.72 -1.45 -10.71
CA GLU A 32 -10.19 -0.55 -9.66
C GLU A 32 -9.47 -0.81 -8.33
N LYS A 33 -9.15 -2.08 -8.05
CA LYS A 33 -8.30 -2.46 -6.92
C LYS A 33 -6.93 -1.80 -7.02
N LEU A 34 -6.27 -1.93 -8.17
CA LEU A 34 -4.93 -1.40 -8.38
C LEU A 34 -4.89 0.12 -8.20
N VAL A 35 -5.79 0.85 -8.87
CA VAL A 35 -5.84 2.32 -8.80
C VAL A 35 -6.11 2.78 -7.37
N THR A 36 -7.00 2.08 -6.64
CA THR A 36 -7.30 2.41 -5.24
C THR A 36 -6.09 2.16 -4.35
N GLN A 37 -5.43 1.00 -4.46
CA GLN A 37 -4.25 0.66 -3.66
C GLN A 37 -3.09 1.62 -3.92
N GLN A 38 -2.82 1.96 -5.18
CA GLN A 38 -1.81 2.97 -5.52
C GLN A 38 -2.17 4.35 -4.99
N SER A 39 -3.45 4.73 -5.02
CA SER A 39 -3.91 6.01 -4.46
C SER A 39 -3.70 6.06 -2.95
N LEU A 40 -4.00 4.97 -2.24
CA LEU A 40 -3.71 4.85 -0.81
C LEU A 40 -2.21 4.95 -0.55
N ALA A 41 -1.39 4.30 -1.37
CA ALA A 41 0.06 4.38 -1.25
C ALA A 41 0.62 5.79 -1.48
N LYS A 42 -0.04 6.60 -2.31
CA LYS A 42 0.39 7.98 -2.62
C LYS A 42 -0.07 8.99 -1.57
N PHE A 43 -1.30 8.85 -1.05
CA PHE A 43 -1.99 9.94 -0.34
C PHE A 43 -2.34 9.64 1.13
N SER A 44 -2.13 8.42 1.60
CA SER A 44 -2.38 8.10 3.02
C SER A 44 -1.45 8.86 3.96
N ASP A 45 -1.96 9.21 5.14
CA ASP A 45 -1.23 9.86 6.24
C ASP A 45 -0.36 8.92 7.08
N ALA A 46 0.01 7.76 6.52
CA ALA A 46 0.89 6.79 7.17
C ALA A 46 2.38 7.17 7.04
N ASP A 47 3.15 6.87 8.10
CA ASP A 47 4.60 7.12 8.15
C ASP A 47 5.37 6.15 7.23
N ILE A 48 4.92 4.90 7.17
CA ILE A 48 5.45 3.83 6.30
C ILE A 48 4.29 3.12 5.63
N ILE A 49 4.48 2.74 4.36
CA ILE A 49 3.51 2.00 3.56
C ILE A 49 4.20 0.73 3.05
N VAL A 50 3.64 -0.44 3.38
CA VAL A 50 4.14 -1.73 2.90
C VAL A 50 3.24 -2.21 1.76
N TYR A 51 3.71 -2.07 0.51
CA TYR A 51 2.99 -2.43 -0.69
C TYR A 51 3.39 -3.84 -1.17
N ILE A 52 2.48 -4.81 -1.10
CA ILE A 52 2.77 -6.20 -1.45
C ILE A 52 2.11 -6.54 -2.81
N GLY A 53 2.92 -6.61 -3.86
CA GLY A 53 2.48 -6.97 -5.22
C GLY A 53 2.33 -8.48 -5.41
N CYS A 54 1.38 -9.11 -4.70
CA CYS A 54 1.19 -10.56 -4.76
C CYS A 54 0.34 -11.00 -5.96
N GLY A 55 0.98 -11.27 -7.10
CA GLY A 55 0.30 -11.82 -8.29
C GLY A 55 -0.18 -10.78 -9.30
N GLU A 56 0.03 -9.49 -9.02
CA GLU A 56 -0.20 -8.36 -9.95
C GLU A 56 0.69 -8.45 -11.20
N ARG A 57 0.21 -7.99 -12.35
CA ARG A 57 0.94 -8.09 -13.61
C ARG A 57 2.25 -7.31 -13.53
N GLY A 58 3.32 -7.84 -14.13
CA GLY A 58 4.65 -7.21 -14.07
C GLY A 58 4.66 -5.73 -14.49
N ASN A 59 3.85 -5.37 -15.49
CA ASN A 59 3.75 -3.98 -15.96
C ASN A 59 3.16 -3.02 -14.91
N GLU A 60 2.24 -3.49 -14.07
CA GLU A 60 1.60 -2.68 -13.01
C GLU A 60 2.61 -2.36 -11.91
N MET A 61 3.50 -3.32 -11.62
CA MET A 61 4.61 -3.11 -10.69
C MET A 61 5.71 -2.23 -11.27
N THR A 62 5.97 -2.32 -12.57
CA THR A 62 6.91 -1.43 -13.26
C THR A 62 6.44 0.02 -13.17
N GLU A 63 5.16 0.28 -13.41
CA GLU A 63 4.58 1.63 -13.31
C GLU A 63 4.79 2.23 -11.90
N VAL A 64 4.55 1.44 -10.85
CA VAL A 64 4.82 1.88 -9.47
C VAL A 64 6.30 2.22 -9.26
N LEU A 65 7.21 1.37 -9.76
CA LEU A 65 8.66 1.57 -9.64
C LEU A 65 9.19 2.76 -10.45
N GLU A 66 8.51 3.15 -11.53
CA GLU A 66 8.86 4.31 -12.34
C GLU A 66 8.25 5.61 -11.79
N GLU A 67 7.01 5.58 -11.29
CA GLU A 67 6.32 6.79 -10.81
C GLU A 67 6.71 7.19 -9.39
N PHE A 68 6.82 6.24 -8.45
CA PHE A 68 6.99 6.55 -7.02
C PHE A 68 8.29 7.27 -6.68
N PRO A 69 9.43 7.02 -7.36
CA PRO A 69 10.64 7.82 -7.18
C PRO A 69 10.49 9.29 -7.60
N GLU A 70 9.62 9.59 -8.56
CA GLU A 70 9.43 10.93 -9.11
C GLU A 70 8.44 11.76 -8.27
N LEU A 71 7.49 11.10 -7.62
CA LEU A 71 6.46 11.75 -6.80
C LEU A 71 7.02 12.23 -5.45
N GLU A 72 6.66 13.46 -5.10
CA GLU A 72 6.92 14.05 -3.78
C GLU A 72 5.75 13.76 -2.84
N ASP A 73 6.08 13.39 -1.61
CA ASP A 73 5.13 13.19 -0.53
C ASP A 73 4.62 14.56 -0.06
N PRO A 74 3.31 14.83 -0.15
CA PRO A 74 2.74 16.11 0.27
C PRO A 74 2.91 16.41 1.76
N GLN A 75 3.21 15.41 2.61
CA GLN A 75 3.39 15.60 4.05
C GLN A 75 4.82 15.99 4.42
N THR A 76 5.81 15.37 3.78
CA THR A 76 7.23 15.52 4.14
C THR A 76 8.01 16.36 3.13
N GLY A 77 7.57 16.43 1.88
CA GLY A 77 8.31 17.00 0.75
C GLY A 77 9.41 16.07 0.21
N ASP A 78 9.62 14.90 0.83
CA ASP A 78 10.56 13.89 0.35
C ASP A 78 9.93 13.02 -0.75
N LYS A 79 10.73 12.21 -1.45
CA LYS A 79 10.19 11.27 -2.44
C LYS A 79 9.33 10.19 -1.76
N ILE A 80 8.16 9.89 -2.33
CA ILE A 80 7.22 8.88 -1.80
C ILE A 80 7.90 7.52 -1.63
N ILE A 81 8.83 7.15 -2.51
CA ILE A 81 9.56 5.89 -2.41
C ILE A 81 10.35 5.72 -1.10
N ASN A 82 10.67 6.81 -0.40
CA ASN A 82 11.37 6.73 0.90
C ASN A 82 10.49 6.16 2.02
N ARG A 83 9.16 6.15 1.85
CA ARG A 83 8.21 5.56 2.82
C ARG A 83 7.49 4.32 2.29
N VAL A 84 7.68 3.94 1.03
CA VAL A 84 7.01 2.78 0.41
C VAL A 84 7.97 1.59 0.29
N LEU A 85 7.63 0.48 0.93
CA LEU A 85 8.33 -0.79 0.78
C LEU A 85 7.56 -1.71 -0.17
N ILE A 86 8.16 -2.04 -1.32
CA ILE A 86 7.55 -2.94 -2.30
C ILE A 86 8.05 -4.36 -2.10
N ALA A 87 7.14 -5.27 -1.77
CA ALA A 87 7.44 -6.69 -1.61
C ALA A 87 6.76 -7.51 -2.73
N ASN A 88 7.60 -8.06 -3.62
CA ASN A 88 7.28 -9.08 -4.63
C ASN A 88 6.53 -8.60 -5.90
N THR A 89 6.76 -9.31 -7.01
CA THR A 89 6.10 -9.17 -8.31
C THR A 89 5.63 -10.54 -8.81
N SER A 90 4.62 -10.60 -9.69
CA SER A 90 4.01 -11.87 -10.15
C SER A 90 4.96 -12.90 -10.73
N ASN A 91 6.13 -12.51 -11.23
CA ASN A 91 7.07 -13.44 -11.87
C ASN A 91 7.97 -14.21 -10.87
N MET A 92 7.78 -14.01 -9.56
CA MET A 92 8.51 -14.76 -8.55
C MET A 92 7.90 -16.16 -8.27
N PRO A 93 8.71 -17.13 -7.81
CA PRO A 93 8.25 -18.48 -7.48
C PRO A 93 7.05 -18.49 -6.52
N VAL A 94 6.18 -19.50 -6.62
CA VAL A 94 4.97 -19.63 -5.78
C VAL A 94 5.31 -19.55 -4.28
N ALA A 95 6.40 -20.18 -3.84
CA ALA A 95 6.87 -20.12 -2.45
C ALA A 95 7.24 -18.68 -2.02
N ALA A 96 7.75 -17.88 -2.95
CA ALA A 96 8.13 -16.50 -2.67
C ALA A 96 6.93 -15.56 -2.54
N ARG A 97 5.79 -15.89 -3.19
CA ARG A 97 4.51 -15.16 -3.03
C ARG A 97 3.96 -15.27 -1.62
N GLU A 98 4.00 -16.47 -1.06
CA GLU A 98 3.58 -16.68 0.31
C GLU A 98 4.56 -16.02 1.30
N ALA A 99 5.87 -16.18 1.06
CA ALA A 99 6.90 -15.58 1.89
C ALA A 99 6.85 -14.04 1.89
N SER A 100 6.50 -13.40 0.77
CA SER A 100 6.44 -11.94 0.69
C SER A 100 5.32 -11.34 1.54
N ILE A 101 4.20 -12.05 1.71
CA ILE A 101 3.11 -11.60 2.57
C ILE A 101 3.59 -11.58 4.02
N TYR A 102 4.15 -12.70 4.49
CA TYR A 102 4.67 -12.78 5.86
C TYR A 102 5.81 -11.80 6.11
N THR A 103 6.69 -11.61 5.12
CA THR A 103 7.79 -10.64 5.21
C THR A 103 7.25 -9.22 5.33
N GLY A 104 6.29 -8.83 4.49
CA GLY A 104 5.67 -7.51 4.54
C GLY A 104 4.97 -7.24 5.87
N VAL A 105 4.19 -8.20 6.37
CA VAL A 105 3.54 -8.11 7.69
C VAL A 105 4.56 -7.97 8.80
N THR A 106 5.64 -8.76 8.78
CA THR A 106 6.70 -8.69 9.79
C THR A 106 7.38 -7.32 9.82
N ILE A 107 7.62 -6.71 8.65
CA ILE A 107 8.21 -5.38 8.55
C ILE A 107 7.25 -4.30 9.07
N ALA A 108 5.94 -4.46 8.79
CA ALA A 108 4.92 -3.58 9.34
C ALA A 108 4.88 -3.68 10.88
N GLU A 109 4.74 -4.88 11.44
CA GLU A 109 4.71 -5.08 12.90
C GLU A 109 5.98 -4.58 13.59
N TYR A 110 7.14 -4.78 12.96
CA TYR A 110 8.39 -4.23 13.45
C TYR A 110 8.32 -2.71 13.53
N SER A 111 7.93 -2.04 12.45
CA SER A 111 7.83 -0.57 12.37
C SER A 111 6.81 0.01 13.36
N GLU A 112 5.69 -0.66 13.61
CA GLU A 112 4.74 -0.29 14.69
C GLU A 112 5.42 -0.32 16.07
N THR A 113 6.28 -1.32 16.30
CA THR A 113 7.04 -1.45 17.54
C THR A 113 8.01 -0.27 17.76
N TRP A 114 8.47 0.38 16.68
CA TRP A 114 9.28 1.60 16.74
C TRP A 114 8.46 2.88 16.95
N GLY A 115 7.14 2.76 17.09
CA GLY A 115 6.23 3.90 17.30
C GLY A 115 5.87 4.65 16.02
N LEU A 116 6.10 4.04 14.85
CA LEU A 116 5.64 4.57 13.56
C LEU A 116 4.19 4.17 13.32
N THR A 117 3.41 5.06 12.73
CA THR A 117 2.01 4.82 12.39
C THR A 117 1.93 4.01 11.11
N LEU A 118 1.34 2.82 11.22
CA LEU A 118 1.07 1.90 10.12
C LEU A 118 -0.41 1.57 10.05
N HIS A 119 -0.93 1.47 8.83
CA HIS A 119 -2.32 1.16 8.55
C HIS A 119 -2.45 0.27 7.31
#